data_AF-A0A420B7Q6-F1
#
_entry.id   AF-A0A420B7Q6-F1
#
_cell.length_a   1.000
_cell.length_b   1.000
_cell.length_c   1.000
_cell.angle_alpha   90.00
_cell.angle_beta   90.00
_cell.angle_gamma   90.00
#
_symmetry.space_group_name_H-M   'P 1'
#
loop_
_entity.id
_entity.type
_entity.pdbx_description
1 polymer ?
#
loop_
_entity_poly.entity_id
_entity_poly.type
_entity_poly.pdbx_seq_one_letter_code
_entity_poly.pdbx_strand_id
1 'polypeptide(L)'
;METPKPTIQRFTRNYILICVAVLVTLYGLFIAPTFPLRVYSIGVLVLFIPFLEIRNQSVVLQLFFVFFICIQISSIALFDRMPYELLLSSQPFGPAFIHALPAALLCCAAAHILLLKQVNIVKLYTVQFPIMLIACTWYIRMVLILNNCQHTTEAKNVQITAVVVQKCPLCCDIHELLLSFSYEGRQYQLPMDVHPKLYKKAKEGDKLNLQLHPGVYGWPWYHKDIKRRYQ
;
A
#
# COMPACT_ATOMS: atom_id res chain seq x y z
N MET A 1 47.72 -27.26 -22.12
CA MET A 1 46.84 -26.09 -22.29
C MET A 1 45.44 -26.55 -21.91
N GLU A 2 45.04 -26.36 -20.65
CA GLU A 2 43.69 -26.74 -20.22
C GLU A 2 42.70 -25.74 -20.81
N THR A 3 41.81 -26.22 -21.67
CA THR A 3 40.68 -25.44 -22.16
C THR A 3 39.77 -25.09 -20.98
N PRO A 4 39.45 -23.80 -20.75
CA PRO A 4 38.51 -23.44 -19.68
C PRO A 4 37.16 -24.04 -20.03
N LYS A 5 36.64 -24.91 -19.16
CA LYS A 5 35.26 -25.40 -19.26
C LYS A 5 34.32 -24.20 -19.27
N PRO A 6 33.33 -24.13 -20.18
CA PRO A 6 32.35 -23.06 -20.16
C PRO A 6 31.62 -23.13 -18.81
N THR A 7 31.80 -22.09 -18.00
CA THR A 7 31.00 -21.85 -16.81
C THR A 7 29.58 -21.59 -17.29
N ILE A 8 28.78 -22.65 -17.39
CA ILE A 8 27.33 -22.56 -17.57
C ILE A 8 26.84 -21.68 -16.42
N GLN A 9 26.48 -20.43 -16.71
CA GLN A 9 25.80 -19.54 -15.78
C GLN A 9 24.48 -20.24 -15.43
N ARG A 10 24.49 -20.99 -14.32
CA ARG A 10 23.27 -21.59 -13.78
C ARG A 10 22.33 -20.43 -13.48
N PHE A 11 21.20 -20.38 -14.20
CA PHE A 11 20.06 -19.58 -13.82
C PHE A 11 19.78 -19.84 -12.34
N THR A 12 20.10 -18.88 -11.48
CA THR A 12 19.87 -19.02 -10.06
C THR A 12 18.38 -18.79 -9.77
N ARG A 13 17.88 -19.40 -8.69
CA ARG A 13 16.50 -19.24 -8.20
C ARG A 13 16.05 -17.77 -8.15
N ASN A 14 16.97 -16.86 -7.81
CA ASN A 14 16.71 -15.42 -7.75
C ASN A 14 16.35 -14.81 -9.11
N TYR A 15 16.99 -15.24 -10.21
CA TYR A 15 16.65 -14.73 -11.55
C TYR A 15 15.22 -15.11 -11.93
N ILE A 16 14.81 -16.36 -11.68
CA ILE A 16 13.43 -16.81 -11.96
C ILE A 16 12.44 -15.99 -11.13
N LEU A 17 12.68 -15.85 -9.82
CA LEU A 17 11.80 -15.08 -8.94
C LEU A 17 11.70 -13.61 -9.34
N ILE A 18 12.77 -13.02 -9.87
CA ILE A 18 12.76 -11.63 -10.32
C ILE A 18 12.07 -11.47 -11.65
N CYS A 19 12.25 -12.40 -12.60
CA CYS A 19 11.46 -12.41 -13.81
C CYS A 19 9.96 -12.48 -13.48
N VAL A 20 9.57 -13.37 -12.55
CA VAL A 20 8.19 -13.42 -12.05
C VAL A 20 7.78 -12.11 -11.40
N ALA A 21 8.63 -11.52 -10.55
CA ALA A 21 8.31 -10.26 -9.87
C ALA A 21 8.10 -9.09 -10.86
N VAL A 22 8.94 -8.99 -11.89
CA VAL A 22 8.81 -7.98 -12.95
C VAL A 22 7.51 -8.21 -13.73
N LEU A 23 7.22 -9.45 -14.13
CA LEU A 23 5.98 -9.76 -14.84
C LEU A 23 4.73 -9.45 -14.00
N VAL A 24 4.72 -9.82 -12.72
CA VAL A 24 3.64 -9.51 -11.79
C VAL A 24 3.48 -7.99 -11.60
N THR A 25 4.60 -7.26 -11.55
CA THR A 25 4.58 -5.80 -11.46
C THR A 25 3.99 -5.17 -12.71
N LEU A 26 4.41 -5.61 -13.91
CA LEU A 26 3.86 -5.14 -15.18
C LEU A 26 2.36 -5.44 -15.29
N TYR A 27 1.95 -6.66 -14.88
CA TYR A 27 0.55 -7.04 -14.82
C TYR A 27 -0.23 -6.10 -13.90
N GLY A 28 0.22 -5.89 -12.65
CA GLY A 28 -0.44 -5.03 -11.68
C GLY A 28 -0.53 -3.56 -12.12
N LEU A 29 0.49 -3.06 -12.81
CA LEU A 29 0.55 -1.66 -13.24
C LEU A 29 -0.30 -1.36 -14.48
N PHE A 30 -0.31 -2.26 -15.47
CA PHE A 30 -0.84 -1.95 -16.80
C PHE A 30 -2.03 -2.81 -17.21
N ILE A 31 -2.12 -4.04 -16.72
CA ILE A 31 -3.10 -5.03 -17.23
C ILE A 31 -4.24 -5.23 -16.24
N ALA A 32 -3.96 -5.21 -14.92
CA ALA A 32 -4.95 -5.50 -13.89
C ALA A 32 -6.15 -4.52 -13.94
N PRO A 33 -7.35 -5.02 -14.30
CA PRO A 33 -8.51 -4.18 -14.60
C PRO A 33 -9.20 -3.66 -13.35
N THR A 34 -9.07 -4.36 -12.22
CA THR A 34 -9.75 -4.02 -10.97
C THR A 34 -8.77 -3.74 -9.85
N PHE A 35 -9.20 -2.91 -8.91
CA PHE A 35 -8.40 -2.56 -7.73
C PHE A 35 -8.00 -3.80 -6.88
N PRO A 36 -8.90 -4.78 -6.61
CA PRO A 36 -8.51 -6.01 -5.91
C PRO A 36 -7.41 -6.81 -6.61
N LEU A 37 -7.45 -6.92 -7.94
CA LEU A 37 -6.42 -7.64 -8.71
C LEU A 37 -5.03 -7.00 -8.56
N ARG A 38 -4.97 -5.67 -8.48
CA ARG A 38 -3.71 -4.93 -8.22
C ARG A 38 -3.18 -5.22 -6.81
N VAL A 39 -4.06 -5.25 -5.81
CA VAL A 39 -3.70 -5.63 -4.43
C VAL A 39 -3.16 -7.06 -4.40
N TYR A 40 -3.87 -8.03 -4.98
CA TYR A 40 -3.44 -9.42 -4.99
C TYR A 40 -2.11 -9.64 -5.72
N SER A 41 -1.84 -8.86 -6.77
CA SER A 41 -0.54 -8.88 -7.47
C SER A 41 0.61 -8.50 -6.52
N ILE A 42 0.41 -7.48 -5.67
CA ILE A 42 1.39 -7.13 -4.61
C ILE A 42 1.52 -8.26 -3.59
N GLY A 43 0.41 -8.91 -3.21
CA GLY A 43 0.41 -10.06 -2.31
C GLY A 43 1.29 -11.21 -2.83
N VAL A 44 1.22 -11.52 -4.13
CA VAL A 44 2.09 -12.51 -4.78
C VAL A 44 3.57 -12.13 -4.63
N LEU A 45 3.92 -10.85 -4.80
CA LEU A 45 5.29 -10.37 -4.57
C LEU A 45 5.69 -10.57 -3.11
N VAL A 46 4.85 -10.22 -2.13
CA VAL A 46 5.20 -10.40 -0.71
C VAL A 46 5.48 -11.87 -0.37
N LEU A 47 4.72 -12.81 -0.93
CA LEU A 47 4.91 -14.24 -0.71
C LEU A 47 6.25 -14.77 -1.22
N PHE A 48 6.89 -14.13 -2.19
CA PHE A 48 8.17 -14.58 -2.75
C PHE A 48 9.41 -14.13 -1.96
N ILE A 49 9.27 -13.19 -1.02
CA ILE A 49 10.36 -12.69 -0.15
C ILE A 49 11.20 -13.80 0.51
N PRO A 50 10.63 -14.85 1.13
CA PRO A 50 11.39 -15.81 1.91
C PRO A 50 12.08 -16.86 1.00
N PHE A 51 11.70 -16.92 -0.27
CA PHE A 51 12.31 -17.80 -1.27
C PHE A 51 13.52 -17.16 -1.96
N LEU A 52 13.69 -15.84 -1.85
CA LEU A 52 14.87 -15.15 -2.32
C LEU A 52 16.10 -15.67 -1.58
N GLU A 53 17.12 -16.08 -2.30
CA GLU A 53 18.37 -16.49 -1.67
C GLU A 53 19.20 -15.25 -1.33
N ILE A 54 19.60 -15.07 -0.06
CA ILE A 54 20.49 -13.97 0.35
C ILE A 54 21.90 -14.53 0.58
N ARG A 55 22.70 -14.56 -0.49
CA ARG A 55 24.14 -14.83 -0.45
C ARG A 55 24.92 -13.53 -0.35
N ASN A 56 26.08 -13.56 0.28
CA ASN A 56 26.99 -12.42 0.39
C ASN A 56 27.75 -12.20 -0.93
N GLN A 57 27.00 -12.14 -2.03
CA GLN A 57 27.48 -11.92 -3.39
C GLN A 57 26.75 -10.68 -3.91
N SER A 58 27.50 -9.69 -4.42
CA SER A 58 26.96 -8.39 -4.87
C SER A 58 25.76 -8.51 -5.79
N VAL A 59 25.78 -9.46 -6.73
CA VAL A 59 24.69 -9.74 -7.68
C VAL A 59 23.41 -10.18 -6.96
N VAL A 60 23.52 -10.99 -5.92
CA VAL A 60 22.37 -11.49 -5.16
C VAL A 60 21.70 -10.37 -4.36
N LEU A 61 22.49 -9.41 -3.87
CA LEU A 61 21.97 -8.22 -3.21
C LEU A 61 21.29 -7.25 -4.21
N GLN A 62 21.85 -7.07 -5.40
CA GLN A 62 21.21 -6.27 -6.47
C GLN A 62 19.86 -6.84 -6.88
N LEU A 63 19.78 -8.16 -7.04
CA LEU A 63 18.55 -8.88 -7.35
C LEU A 63 17.48 -8.66 -6.25
N PHE A 64 17.89 -8.68 -4.98
CA PHE A 64 17.00 -8.35 -3.87
C PHE A 64 16.47 -6.89 -3.94
N PHE A 65 17.30 -5.92 -4.31
CA PHE A 65 16.86 -4.54 -4.50
C PHE A 65 15.84 -4.37 -5.62
N VAL A 66 16.04 -5.03 -6.78
CA VAL A 66 15.08 -5.00 -7.89
C VAL A 66 13.71 -5.50 -7.45
N PHE A 67 13.69 -6.60 -6.70
CA PHE A 67 12.46 -7.16 -6.15
C PHE A 67 11.75 -6.20 -5.18
N PHE A 68 12.50 -5.52 -4.32
CA PHE A 68 11.95 -4.52 -3.41
C PHE A 68 11.39 -3.31 -4.17
N ILE A 69 12.08 -2.85 -5.22
CA ILE A 69 11.60 -1.78 -6.11
C ILE A 69 10.26 -2.18 -6.75
N CYS A 70 10.11 -3.43 -7.21
CA CYS A 70 8.85 -3.95 -7.74
C CYS A 70 7.69 -3.81 -6.74
N ILE A 71 7.91 -4.16 -5.46
CA ILE A 71 6.91 -4.01 -4.40
C ILE A 71 6.57 -2.53 -4.18
N GLN A 72 7.58 -1.67 -4.08
CA GLN A 72 7.39 -0.24 -3.81
C GLN A 72 6.64 0.46 -4.95
N ILE A 73 7.05 0.26 -6.20
CA ILE A 73 6.38 0.87 -7.36
C ILE A 73 4.92 0.40 -7.43
N SER A 74 4.67 -0.91 -7.29
CA SER A 74 3.31 -1.45 -7.30
C SER A 74 2.45 -0.86 -6.18
N SER A 75 3.03 -0.72 -4.99
CA SER A 75 2.38 -0.11 -3.83
C SER A 75 2.03 1.35 -4.05
N ILE A 76 3.00 2.17 -4.49
CA ILE A 76 2.80 3.60 -4.72
C ILE A 76 1.74 3.81 -5.79
N ALA A 77 1.83 3.09 -6.90
CA ALA A 77 0.85 3.16 -7.98
C ALA A 77 -0.55 2.76 -7.53
N LEU A 78 -0.67 1.82 -6.57
CA LEU A 78 -1.95 1.46 -5.98
C LEU A 78 -2.53 2.61 -5.14
N PHE A 79 -1.73 3.20 -4.25
CA PHE A 79 -2.17 4.30 -3.37
C PHE A 79 -2.53 5.57 -4.13
N ASP A 80 -1.76 5.89 -5.17
CA ASP A 80 -1.99 7.03 -6.05
C ASP A 80 -3.33 6.88 -6.79
N ARG A 81 -3.62 5.68 -7.30
CA ARG A 81 -4.84 5.38 -8.05
C ARG A 81 -6.05 5.02 -7.18
N MET A 82 -5.94 5.07 -5.85
CA MET A 82 -7.09 4.83 -4.97
C MET A 82 -8.06 6.01 -5.06
N PRO A 83 -9.34 5.78 -5.44
CA PRO A 83 -10.33 6.85 -5.54
C PRO A 83 -10.85 7.32 -4.17
N TYR A 84 -10.33 6.76 -3.09
CA TYR A 84 -10.74 7.03 -1.71
C TYR A 84 -9.55 7.09 -0.76
N GLU A 85 -9.76 7.76 0.36
CA GLU A 85 -8.79 7.93 1.43
C GLU A 85 -9.47 7.80 2.79
N LEU A 86 -8.76 7.16 3.74
CA LEU A 86 -9.17 7.10 5.14
C LEU A 86 -8.87 8.43 5.83
N LEU A 87 -9.69 8.79 6.81
CA LEU A 87 -9.31 9.85 7.74
C LEU A 87 -7.98 9.47 8.42
N LEU A 88 -7.04 10.41 8.55
CA LEU A 88 -5.67 10.14 9.04
C LEU A 88 -5.63 9.35 10.36
N SER A 89 -6.59 9.61 11.25
CA SER A 89 -6.77 8.91 12.53
C SER A 89 -7.13 7.43 12.39
N SER A 90 -7.69 7.05 11.26
CA SER A 90 -8.27 5.72 11.01
C SER A 90 -7.33 4.77 10.28
N GLN A 91 -6.03 5.08 10.20
CA GLN A 91 -5.03 4.24 9.54
C GLN A 91 -4.82 2.93 10.32
N PRO A 92 -5.04 1.74 9.73
CA PRO A 92 -5.13 0.49 10.48
C PRO A 92 -3.77 -0.19 10.71
N PHE A 93 -2.75 0.56 11.16
CA PHE A 93 -1.40 0.02 11.37
C PHE A 93 -1.35 -1.04 12.47
N GLY A 94 -1.99 -0.79 13.62
CA GLY A 94 -2.04 -1.76 14.73
C GLY A 94 -2.68 -3.08 14.34
N PRO A 95 -3.94 -3.06 13.83
CA PRO A 95 -4.60 -4.27 13.31
C PRO A 95 -3.78 -4.98 12.23
N ALA A 96 -3.19 -4.22 11.29
CA ALA A 96 -2.36 -4.80 10.23
C ALA A 96 -1.15 -5.56 10.79
N PHE A 97 -0.46 -5.01 11.80
CA PHE A 97 0.70 -5.66 12.41
C PHE A 97 0.32 -6.96 13.14
N ILE A 98 -0.81 -6.96 13.87
CA ILE A 98 -1.32 -8.14 14.58
C ILE A 98 -1.57 -9.30 13.62
N HIS A 99 -2.15 -9.02 12.46
CA HIS A 99 -2.39 -10.04 11.43
C HIS A 99 -1.14 -10.37 10.60
N ALA A 100 -0.19 -9.44 10.47
CA ALA A 100 1.04 -9.64 9.72
C ALA A 100 2.01 -10.59 10.42
N LEU A 101 2.07 -10.57 11.75
CA LEU A 101 2.96 -11.43 12.51
C LEU A 101 2.75 -12.93 12.22
N PRO A 102 1.54 -13.51 12.36
CA PRO A 102 1.32 -14.92 12.04
C PRO A 102 1.51 -15.20 10.55
N ALA A 103 1.12 -14.29 9.66
CA ALA A 103 1.30 -14.47 8.22
C ALA A 103 2.79 -14.56 7.84
N ALA A 104 3.62 -13.67 8.38
CA ALA A 104 5.06 -13.66 8.16
C ALA A 104 5.72 -14.93 8.70
N LEU A 105 5.33 -15.38 9.90
CA LEU A 105 5.81 -16.63 10.48
C LEU A 105 5.46 -17.84 9.61
N LEU A 106 4.21 -17.95 9.15
CA LEU A 106 3.77 -19.04 8.28
C LEU A 106 4.53 -19.05 6.95
N CYS A 107 4.77 -17.88 6.33
CA CYS A 107 5.52 -17.80 5.09
C CYS A 107 6.98 -18.21 5.26
N CYS A 108 7.65 -17.75 6.33
CA CYS A 108 9.01 -18.17 6.65
C CYS A 108 9.09 -19.67 7.00
N ALA A 109 8.13 -20.20 7.78
CA ALA A 109 8.06 -21.61 8.11
C ALA A 109 7.85 -22.48 6.86
N ALA A 110 6.96 -22.07 5.95
CA ALA A 110 6.76 -22.75 4.67
C ALA A 110 8.03 -22.76 3.83
N ALA A 111 8.75 -21.65 3.74
CA ALA A 111 10.02 -21.58 3.03
C ALA A 111 11.09 -22.48 3.69
N HIS A 112 11.14 -22.52 5.02
CA HIS A 112 12.03 -23.42 5.76
C HIS A 112 11.74 -24.89 5.43
N ILE A 113 10.47 -25.31 5.46
CA ILE A 113 10.06 -26.68 5.15
C ILE A 113 10.36 -27.04 3.68
N LEU A 114 10.05 -26.15 2.74
CA LEU A 114 10.24 -26.42 1.30
C LEU A 114 11.73 -26.44 0.91
N LEU A 115 12.59 -25.74 1.66
CA LEU A 115 14.02 -25.59 1.35
C LEU A 115 14.92 -26.12 2.47
N LEU A 116 14.45 -27.11 3.25
CA LEU A 116 15.07 -27.68 4.46
C LEU A 116 16.59 -27.83 4.45
N LYS A 117 17.19 -28.21 3.31
CA LYS A 117 18.64 -28.46 3.17
C LYS A 117 19.44 -27.31 2.55
N GLN A 118 18.76 -26.27 2.06
CA GLN A 118 19.34 -25.19 1.27
C GLN A 118 19.23 -23.82 1.95
N VAL A 119 18.42 -23.69 3.00
CA VAL A 119 18.19 -22.41 3.68
C VAL A 119 19.01 -22.32 4.96
N ASN A 120 19.69 -21.19 5.11
CA ASN A 120 20.32 -20.81 6.36
C ASN A 120 19.24 -20.28 7.32
N ILE A 121 18.90 -21.07 8.34
CA ILE A 121 17.85 -20.77 9.33
C ILE A 121 18.12 -19.43 10.02
N VAL A 122 19.38 -19.14 10.38
CA VAL A 122 19.74 -17.87 11.02
C VAL A 122 19.37 -16.72 10.10
N LYS A 123 19.80 -16.74 8.84
CA LYS A 123 19.47 -15.67 7.88
C LYS A 123 17.98 -15.53 7.60
N LEU A 124 17.26 -16.65 7.51
CA LEU A 124 15.81 -16.65 7.29
C LEU A 124 15.08 -15.89 8.40
N TYR A 125 15.40 -16.19 9.66
CA TYR A 125 14.70 -15.58 10.80
C TYR A 125 15.29 -14.24 11.28
N THR A 126 16.56 -13.94 11.02
CA THR A 126 17.17 -12.64 11.42
C THR A 126 17.06 -11.57 10.36
N VAL A 127 17.01 -11.93 9.07
CA VAL A 127 16.99 -10.95 7.96
C VAL A 127 15.67 -11.01 7.19
N GLN A 128 15.26 -12.18 6.73
CA GLN A 128 14.07 -12.27 5.87
C GLN A 128 12.77 -12.12 6.64
N PHE A 129 12.71 -12.60 7.88
CA PHE A 129 11.53 -12.46 8.71
C PHE A 129 11.18 -10.99 9.03
N PRO A 130 12.10 -10.11 9.47
CA PRO A 130 11.80 -8.69 9.63
C PRO A 130 11.30 -8.02 8.34
N ILE A 131 11.93 -8.34 7.21
CA ILE A 131 11.52 -7.82 5.89
C ILE A 131 10.11 -8.30 5.53
N MET A 132 9.84 -9.59 5.75
CA MET A 132 8.52 -10.19 5.55
C MET A 132 7.49 -9.53 6.46
N LEU A 133 7.80 -9.30 7.74
CA LEU A 133 6.89 -8.67 8.68
C LEU A 133 6.50 -7.26 8.25
N ILE A 134 7.46 -6.45 7.79
CA ILE A 134 7.19 -5.12 7.22
C ILE A 134 6.31 -5.23 5.97
N ALA A 135 6.65 -6.13 5.04
CA ALA A 135 5.91 -6.32 3.80
C ALA A 135 4.49 -6.84 4.02
N CYS A 136 4.30 -7.81 4.91
CA CYS A 136 2.99 -8.32 5.33
C CYS A 136 2.16 -7.24 6.03
N THR A 137 2.76 -6.44 6.92
CA THR A 137 2.07 -5.33 7.59
C THR A 137 1.55 -4.33 6.57
N TRP A 138 2.39 -3.99 5.58
CA TRP A 138 2.02 -3.08 4.52
C TRP A 138 0.91 -3.65 3.62
N TYR A 139 1.02 -4.91 3.20
CA TYR A 139 0.03 -5.58 2.37
C TYR A 139 -1.32 -5.75 3.09
N ILE A 140 -1.31 -6.21 4.33
CA ILE A 140 -2.54 -6.38 5.12
C ILE A 140 -3.20 -5.02 5.37
N ARG A 141 -2.43 -3.97 5.61
CA ARG A 141 -2.97 -2.61 5.68
C ARG A 141 -3.73 -2.25 4.41
N MET A 142 -3.20 -2.55 3.21
CA MET A 142 -3.93 -2.32 1.96
C MET A 142 -5.23 -3.12 1.87
N VAL A 143 -5.20 -4.41 2.25
CA VAL A 143 -6.39 -5.27 2.24
C VAL A 143 -7.46 -4.75 3.21
N LEU A 144 -7.05 -4.32 4.40
CA LEU A 144 -7.95 -3.71 5.38
C LEU A 144 -8.58 -2.42 4.86
N ILE A 145 -7.79 -1.55 4.22
CA ILE A 145 -8.29 -0.32 3.59
C ILE A 145 -9.30 -0.65 2.50
N LEU A 146 -9.00 -1.61 1.62
CA LEU A 146 -9.90 -2.06 0.55
C LEU A 146 -11.23 -2.57 1.10
N ASN A 147 -11.17 -3.46 2.10
CA ASN A 147 -12.37 -4.03 2.69
C ASN A 147 -13.17 -3.00 3.49
N ASN A 148 -12.51 -2.02 4.11
CA ASN A 148 -13.20 -0.96 4.83
C ASN A 148 -14.04 -0.08 3.90
N CYS A 149 -13.52 0.25 2.71
CA CYS A 149 -14.12 1.22 1.79
C CYS A 149 -15.21 0.59 0.90
N GLN A 150 -15.96 -0.36 1.45
CA GLN A 150 -17.14 -0.92 0.81
C GLN A 150 -18.38 -0.15 1.29
N HIS A 151 -19.31 0.12 0.36
CA HIS A 151 -20.54 0.81 0.72
C HIS A 151 -21.41 -0.11 1.59
N THR A 152 -21.68 0.33 2.81
CA THR A 152 -22.69 -0.28 3.68
C THR A 152 -23.99 0.50 3.58
N THR A 153 -25.10 -0.18 3.29
CA THR A 153 -26.43 0.44 3.11
C THR A 153 -27.09 0.87 4.42
N GLU A 154 -26.62 0.33 5.55
CA GLU A 154 -27.23 0.51 6.87
C GLU A 154 -26.56 1.59 7.74
N ALA A 155 -25.40 2.09 7.31
CA ALA A 155 -24.60 2.97 8.15
C ALA A 155 -24.86 4.45 7.83
N LYS A 156 -25.10 5.24 8.88
CA LYS A 156 -25.29 6.70 8.76
C LYS A 156 -23.97 7.38 8.40
N ASN A 157 -24.02 8.32 7.46
CA ASN A 157 -22.88 9.15 7.09
C ASN A 157 -22.29 9.85 8.33
N VAL A 158 -20.97 9.85 8.44
CA VAL A 158 -20.25 10.55 9.51
C VAL A 158 -20.14 12.01 9.10
N GLN A 159 -20.74 12.90 9.89
CA GLN A 159 -20.68 14.35 9.63
C GLN A 159 -19.67 15.00 10.56
N ILE A 160 -18.68 15.67 9.98
CA ILE A 160 -17.66 16.41 10.72
C ILE A 160 -17.71 17.88 10.29
N THR A 161 -17.85 18.79 11.25
CA THR A 161 -17.71 20.22 10.98
C THR A 161 -16.24 20.58 10.90
N ALA A 162 -15.82 21.05 9.73
CA ALA A 162 -14.49 21.54 9.45
C ALA A 162 -14.49 23.07 9.26
N VAL A 163 -13.38 23.70 9.53
CA VAL A 163 -13.13 25.13 9.33
C VAL A 163 -12.13 25.30 8.21
N VAL A 164 -12.41 26.18 7.26
CA VAL A 164 -11.46 26.54 6.21
C VAL A 164 -10.34 27.36 6.82
N VAL A 165 -9.13 26.80 6.89
CA VAL A 165 -7.95 27.50 7.40
C VAL A 165 -7.36 28.39 6.32
N GLN A 166 -7.23 27.83 5.11
CA GLN A 166 -6.55 28.50 4.01
C GLN A 166 -7.08 28.02 2.66
N LYS A 167 -7.09 28.91 1.68
CA LYS A 167 -7.19 28.52 0.27
C LYS A 167 -5.81 28.19 -0.29
N CYS A 168 -5.61 26.94 -0.74
CA CYS A 168 -4.37 26.57 -1.40
C CYS A 168 -4.27 27.25 -2.77
N PRO A 169 -3.07 27.62 -3.24
CA PRO A 169 -2.88 28.19 -4.58
C PRO A 169 -3.43 27.26 -5.67
N LEU A 170 -4.10 27.82 -6.67
CA LEU A 170 -4.59 27.06 -7.81
C LEU A 170 -3.41 26.51 -8.61
N CYS A 171 -3.37 25.20 -8.79
CA CYS A 171 -2.42 24.52 -9.67
C CYS A 171 -3.19 23.65 -10.67
N CYS A 172 -3.03 23.95 -11.96
CA CYS A 172 -3.77 23.31 -13.04
C CYS A 172 -5.30 23.43 -12.85
N ASP A 173 -5.99 22.34 -12.48
CA ASP A 173 -7.43 22.28 -12.18
C ASP A 173 -7.73 21.83 -10.74
N ILE A 174 -6.73 21.88 -9.87
CA ILE A 174 -6.81 21.46 -8.48
C ILE A 174 -7.28 22.64 -7.63
N HIS A 175 -8.45 22.47 -6.99
CA HIS A 175 -9.09 23.46 -6.15
C HIS A 175 -9.08 22.93 -4.72
N GLU A 176 -8.02 23.21 -3.98
CA GLU A 176 -7.80 22.66 -2.63
C GLU A 176 -8.10 23.66 -1.53
N LEU A 177 -8.77 23.19 -0.47
CA LEU A 177 -8.90 23.93 0.77
C LEU A 177 -8.14 23.21 1.88
N LEU A 178 -7.36 23.94 2.67
CA LEU A 178 -6.82 23.42 3.92
C LEU A 178 -7.94 23.48 4.97
N LEU A 179 -8.38 22.32 5.43
CA LEU A 179 -9.48 22.19 6.37
C LEU A 179 -8.98 21.75 7.75
N SER A 180 -9.43 22.42 8.80
CA SER A 180 -9.19 22.02 10.20
C SER A 180 -10.45 21.44 10.82
N PHE A 181 -10.37 20.30 11.49
CA PHE A 181 -11.50 19.70 12.19
C PHE A 181 -11.06 18.89 13.41
N SER A 182 -11.99 18.72 14.35
CA SER A 182 -11.79 17.87 15.53
C SER A 182 -12.43 16.49 15.29
N TYR A 183 -11.68 15.43 15.55
CA TYR A 183 -12.17 14.06 15.51
C TYR A 183 -11.50 13.24 16.61
N GLU A 184 -12.27 12.46 17.37
CA GLU A 184 -11.78 11.65 18.51
C GLU A 184 -10.89 12.45 19.49
N GLY A 185 -11.24 13.71 19.75
CA GLY A 185 -10.52 14.58 20.70
C GLY A 185 -9.19 15.13 20.18
N ARG A 186 -8.85 14.93 18.90
CA ARG A 186 -7.65 15.48 18.25
C ARG A 186 -8.02 16.44 17.13
N GLN A 187 -7.22 17.50 16.99
CA GLN A 187 -7.31 18.42 15.87
C GLN A 187 -6.49 17.92 14.69
N TYR A 188 -7.09 17.94 13.51
CA TYR A 188 -6.47 17.58 12.25
C TYR A 188 -6.54 18.74 11.28
N GLN A 189 -5.49 18.90 10.49
CA GLN A 189 -5.48 19.78 9.32
C GLN A 189 -5.10 18.97 8.11
N LEU A 190 -5.91 19.00 7.06
CA LEU A 190 -5.61 18.31 5.82
C LEU A 190 -6.04 19.12 4.59
N PRO A 191 -5.24 19.12 3.52
CA PRO A 191 -5.66 19.67 2.23
C PRO A 191 -6.69 18.72 1.61
N MET A 192 -7.82 19.28 1.17
CA MET A 192 -8.87 18.52 0.52
C MET A 192 -9.23 19.16 -0.82
N ASP A 193 -9.19 18.35 -1.88
CA ASP A 193 -9.73 18.70 -3.18
C ASP A 193 -11.24 18.94 -3.08
N VAL A 194 -11.69 20.13 -3.48
CA VAL A 194 -13.09 20.51 -3.47
C VAL A 194 -13.57 20.92 -4.86
N HIS A 195 -14.89 21.04 -4.99
CA HIS A 195 -15.49 21.54 -6.22
C HIS A 195 -15.13 23.02 -6.47
N PRO A 196 -14.88 23.45 -7.73
CA PRO A 196 -14.54 24.84 -8.06
C PRO A 196 -15.53 25.89 -7.53
N LYS A 197 -16.84 25.57 -7.57
CA LYS A 197 -17.89 26.44 -7.01
C LYS A 197 -17.74 26.63 -5.49
N LEU A 198 -17.38 25.58 -4.76
CA LEU A 198 -17.16 25.66 -3.31
C LEU A 198 -15.90 26.45 -3.01
N TYR A 199 -14.80 26.16 -3.71
CA TYR A 199 -13.53 26.90 -3.57
C TYR A 199 -13.69 28.40 -3.80
N LYS A 200 -14.45 28.81 -4.82
CA LYS A 200 -14.73 30.23 -5.10
C LYS A 200 -15.53 30.90 -3.98
N LYS A 201 -16.52 30.21 -3.41
CA LYS A 201 -17.43 30.76 -2.39
C LYS A 201 -16.84 30.77 -0.99
N ALA A 202 -16.10 29.73 -0.63
CA ALA A 202 -15.53 29.58 0.70
C ALA A 202 -14.62 30.76 1.04
N LYS A 203 -14.52 31.12 2.32
CA LYS A 203 -13.57 32.06 2.88
C LYS A 203 -12.87 31.42 4.06
N GLU A 204 -11.68 31.93 4.40
CA GLU A 204 -10.98 31.50 5.61
C GLU A 204 -11.86 31.80 6.84
N GLY A 205 -11.96 30.85 7.74
CA GLY A 205 -12.88 30.86 8.89
C GLY A 205 -14.27 30.29 8.61
N ASP A 206 -14.65 30.03 7.35
CA ASP A 206 -15.95 29.42 7.04
C ASP A 206 -16.04 27.99 7.60
N LYS A 207 -17.23 27.63 8.08
CA LYS A 207 -17.55 26.27 8.51
C LYS A 207 -18.13 25.47 7.36
N LEU A 208 -17.55 24.30 7.10
CA LEU A 208 -18.00 23.33 6.12
C LEU A 208 -18.38 22.03 6.82
N ASN A 209 -19.45 21.38 6.38
CA ASN A 209 -19.82 20.05 6.87
C ASN A 209 -19.25 18.99 5.92
N LEU A 210 -18.24 18.27 6.38
CA LEU A 210 -17.68 17.12 5.71
C LEU A 210 -18.60 15.92 5.93
N GLN A 211 -19.10 15.35 4.83
CA GLN A 211 -19.86 14.11 4.85
C GLN A 211 -18.92 12.96 4.45
N LEU A 212 -18.56 12.13 5.41
CA LEU A 212 -17.72 10.96 5.22
C LEU A 212 -18.59 9.70 5.15
N HIS A 213 -18.13 8.75 4.35
CA HIS A 213 -18.74 7.43 4.30
C HIS A 213 -18.35 6.64 5.54
N PRO A 214 -19.29 5.88 6.12
CA PRO A 214 -18.96 4.91 7.13
C PRO A 214 -18.14 3.78 6.50
N GLY A 215 -17.10 3.33 7.21
CA GLY A 215 -16.34 2.15 6.83
C GLY A 215 -16.90 0.88 7.45
N VAL A 216 -16.70 -0.27 6.81
CA VAL A 216 -17.10 -1.58 7.35
C VAL A 216 -16.49 -1.84 8.74
N TYR A 217 -15.25 -1.40 8.96
CA TYR A 217 -14.56 -1.52 10.25
C TYR A 217 -14.77 -0.30 11.16
N GLY A 218 -15.75 0.55 10.84
CA GLY A 218 -16.02 1.80 11.56
C GLY A 218 -15.03 2.93 11.26
N TRP A 219 -14.13 2.74 10.28
CA TRP A 219 -13.14 3.75 9.89
C TRP A 219 -13.71 4.68 8.81
N PRO A 220 -13.93 5.97 9.09
CA PRO A 220 -14.50 6.89 8.11
C PRO A 220 -13.57 7.10 6.91
N TRP A 221 -14.17 7.21 5.73
CA TRP A 221 -13.44 7.41 4.48
C TRP A 221 -14.16 8.40 3.56
N TYR A 222 -13.41 8.99 2.64
CA TYR A 222 -13.93 9.95 1.65
C TYR A 222 -13.34 9.69 0.27
N HIS A 223 -13.97 10.23 -0.76
CA HIS A 223 -13.46 10.16 -2.13
C HIS A 223 -12.42 11.24 -2.35
N LYS A 224 -11.27 10.89 -2.96
CA LYS A 224 -10.23 11.86 -3.31
C LYS A 224 -10.75 12.86 -4.36
N ASP A 225 -11.53 12.39 -5.33
CA ASP A 225 -12.13 13.21 -6.39
C ASP A 225 -13.54 13.73 -6.03
N ILE A 226 -13.65 14.63 -5.04
CA ILE A 226 -14.93 15.27 -4.69
C ILE A 226 -15.47 16.14 -5.85
N LYS A 227 -14.62 16.50 -6.81
CA LYS A 227 -14.95 17.33 -8.00
C LYS A 227 -16.12 16.80 -8.83
N ARG A 228 -16.42 15.50 -8.84
CA ARG A 228 -17.38 14.89 -9.79
C ARG A 228 -18.78 14.61 -9.24
N ARG A 229 -19.06 14.84 -7.95
CA ARG A 229 -20.27 14.31 -7.29
C ARG A 229 -21.45 15.26 -7.12
N TYR A 230 -21.32 16.51 -7.54
CA TYR A 230 -22.45 17.44 -7.57
C TYR A 230 -22.56 18.02 -8.97
N GLN A 231 -23.44 17.42 -9.79
CA GLN A 231 -24.11 18.16 -10.86
C GLN A 231 -25.12 19.12 -10.21
#